data_AF-A0A6N7KWN8-F1
#
_entry.id   AF-A0A6N7KWN8-F1
#
_cell.length_a   1.000
_cell.length_b   1.000
_cell.length_c   1.000
_cell.angle_alpha   90.00
_cell.angle_beta   90.00
_cell.angle_gamma   90.00
#
_symmetry.space_group_name_H-M   'P 1'
#
loop_
_entity.id
_entity.type
_entity.pdbx_description
1 polymer ?
#
loop_
_entity_poly.entity_id
_entity_poly.type
_entity_poly.pdbx_seq_one_letter_code
_entity_poly.pdbx_strand_id
1 'polypeptide(L)'
;MREVEDRTRHRTFAYLCEWERRFGYTSINESIFGAYKAKVDKLLSEGVPALVEQFTAVYRRLNEAAAGDPKRPGSEELAQAVTTCRRILEAVVDHVLPPQKEPSADGHKLDQPAYRNRLFEFIKRTNESGRVAEMTVALAAGLHDRYTAVSTLTNKGVHASMALRAANLCALNTYIVCGEILLLKEQGAENRDA
;
A
#
# COMPACT_ATOMS: atom_id res chain seq x y z
N MET A 1 24.45 -12.66 50.24
CA MET A 1 25.25 -12.74 49.00
C MET A 1 24.52 -13.56 47.93
N ARG A 2 24.21 -14.84 48.18
CA ARG A 2 23.44 -15.71 47.25
C ARG A 2 22.12 -15.13 46.73
N GLU A 3 21.32 -14.52 47.60
CA GLU A 3 20.03 -13.94 47.19
C GLU A 3 20.19 -12.75 46.22
N VAL A 4 21.29 -12.01 46.33
CA VAL A 4 21.63 -10.93 45.40
C VAL A 4 22.10 -11.51 44.07
N GLU A 5 22.87 -12.60 44.09
CA GLU A 5 23.32 -13.33 42.90
C GLU A 5 22.14 -13.94 42.13
N ASP A 6 21.23 -14.63 42.83
CA ASP A 6 20.04 -15.25 42.21
C ASP A 6 19.11 -14.21 41.59
N ARG A 7 18.89 -13.08 42.28
CA ARG A 7 18.07 -12.00 41.77
C ARG A 7 18.71 -11.30 40.56
N THR A 8 20.04 -11.19 40.54
CA THR A 8 20.79 -10.63 39.40
C THR A 8 20.75 -11.58 38.21
N ARG A 9 20.91 -12.89 38.44
CA ARG A 9 20.79 -13.93 37.41
C ARG A 9 19.38 -13.95 36.82
N HIS A 10 18.35 -13.90 37.66
CA HIS A 10 16.96 -13.88 37.20
C HIS A 10 16.66 -12.64 36.35
N ARG A 11 17.09 -11.44 36.78
CA ARG A 11 16.91 -10.20 36.01
C ARG A 11 17.64 -10.23 34.67
N THR A 12 18.87 -10.73 34.66
CA THR A 12 19.67 -10.85 33.42
C THR A 12 19.01 -11.80 32.44
N PHE A 13 18.55 -12.97 32.92
CA PHE A 13 17.84 -13.94 32.11
C PHE A 13 16.52 -13.36 31.54
N ALA A 14 15.71 -12.72 32.39
CA ALA A 14 14.46 -12.09 31.96
C ALA A 14 14.70 -11.02 30.88
N TYR A 15 15.73 -10.19 31.05
CA TYR A 15 16.12 -9.17 30.08
C TYR A 15 16.58 -9.76 28.76
N LEU A 16 17.42 -10.80 28.79
CA LEU A 16 17.87 -11.51 27.57
C LEU A 16 16.70 -12.14 26.81
N CYS A 17 15.75 -12.78 27.51
CA CYS A 17 14.54 -13.32 26.87
C CYS A 17 13.63 -12.23 26.29
N GLU A 18 13.57 -11.05 26.92
CA GLU A 18 12.84 -9.91 26.36
C GLU A 18 13.48 -9.41 25.06
N TRP A 19 14.81 -9.29 25.04
CA TRP A 19 15.55 -8.92 23.84
C TRP A 19 15.43 -9.96 22.73
N GLU A 20 15.55 -11.25 23.05
CA GLU A 20 15.36 -12.35 22.10
C GLU A 20 13.98 -12.27 21.44
N ARG A 21 12.91 -12.09 22.23
CA ARG A 21 11.55 -11.91 21.70
C ARG A 21 11.46 -10.68 20.81
N ARG A 22 12.07 -9.56 21.22
CA ARG A 22 12.06 -8.30 20.46
C ARG A 22 12.77 -8.45 19.12
N PHE A 23 13.98 -9.01 19.11
CA PHE A 23 14.75 -9.23 17.88
C PHE A 23 14.15 -10.31 16.99
N GLY A 24 13.64 -11.40 17.57
CA GLY A 24 12.91 -12.43 16.84
C GLY A 24 11.73 -11.85 16.09
N TYR A 25 10.92 -11.01 16.75
CA TYR A 25 9.79 -10.32 16.12
C TYR A 25 10.21 -9.32 15.02
N THR A 26 11.28 -8.55 15.24
CA THR A 26 11.84 -7.65 14.22
C THR A 26 12.30 -8.44 12.98
N SER A 27 12.99 -9.57 13.16
CA SER A 27 13.47 -10.40 12.05
C SER A 27 12.33 -11.00 11.19
N ILE A 28 11.22 -11.38 11.81
CA ILE A 28 10.05 -11.95 11.11
C ILE A 28 9.35 -10.87 10.26
N ASN A 29 9.19 -9.65 10.80
CA ASN A 29 8.57 -8.55 10.07
C ASN A 29 9.44 -8.06 8.90
N GLU A 30 10.76 -7.98 9.09
CA GLU A 30 11.70 -7.66 8.01
C GLU A 30 11.65 -8.72 6.90
N SER A 31 11.47 -9.99 7.24
CA SER A 31 11.36 -11.11 6.28
C SER A 31 10.10 -11.00 5.39
N ILE A 32 8.91 -10.85 5.98
CA ILE A 32 7.65 -10.87 5.21
C ILE A 32 7.51 -9.61 4.36
N PHE A 33 7.72 -8.43 4.97
CA PHE A 33 7.62 -7.18 4.23
C PHE A 33 8.78 -7.01 3.25
N GLY A 34 10.00 -7.44 3.62
CA GLY A 34 11.18 -7.36 2.77
C GLY A 34 11.04 -8.21 1.50
N ALA A 35 10.57 -9.44 1.60
CA ALA A 35 10.34 -10.30 0.44
C ALA A 35 9.26 -9.73 -0.49
N TYR A 36 8.13 -9.29 0.07
CA TYR A 36 7.06 -8.66 -0.72
C TYR A 36 7.54 -7.37 -1.38
N LYS A 37 8.22 -6.49 -0.63
CA LYS A 37 8.79 -5.25 -1.11
C LYS A 37 9.77 -5.48 -2.25
N ALA A 38 10.69 -6.43 -2.11
CA ALA A 38 11.66 -6.74 -3.16
C ALA A 38 10.95 -7.17 -4.46
N LYS A 39 9.89 -7.98 -4.35
CA LYS A 39 9.11 -8.40 -5.52
C LYS A 39 8.35 -7.23 -6.15
N VAL A 40 7.66 -6.42 -5.36
CA VAL A 40 6.89 -5.27 -5.86
C VAL A 40 7.81 -4.19 -6.45
N ASP A 41 8.93 -3.88 -5.80
CA ASP A 41 9.89 -2.89 -6.30
C ASP A 41 10.48 -3.32 -7.65
N LYS A 42 10.76 -4.62 -7.84
CA LYS A 42 11.17 -5.17 -9.13
C LYS A 42 10.09 -4.95 -10.20
N LEU A 43 8.86 -5.39 -9.93
CA LEU A 43 7.73 -5.25 -10.87
C LEU A 43 7.43 -3.78 -11.22
N LEU A 44 7.52 -2.88 -10.24
CA LEU A 44 7.37 -1.44 -10.46
C LEU A 44 8.49 -0.88 -11.33
N SER A 45 9.74 -1.27 -11.07
CA SER A 45 10.89 -0.79 -11.85
C SER A 45 10.86 -1.24 -13.32
N GLU A 46 10.36 -2.45 -13.58
CA GLU A 46 10.27 -3.02 -14.93
C GLU A 46 9.03 -2.53 -15.68
N GLY A 47 7.89 -2.39 -14.98
CA GLY A 47 6.62 -2.03 -15.61
C GLY A 47 6.34 -0.53 -15.69
N VAL A 48 6.53 0.20 -14.58
CA VAL A 48 6.16 1.62 -14.45
C VAL A 48 7.17 2.37 -13.54
N PRO A 49 8.41 2.61 -14.00
CA PRO A 49 9.49 3.12 -13.15
C PRO A 49 9.18 4.48 -12.50
N ALA A 50 8.40 5.33 -13.16
CA ALA A 50 7.96 6.61 -12.63
C ALA A 50 7.17 6.49 -11.30
N LEU A 51 6.58 5.32 -10.99
CA LEU A 51 5.84 5.13 -9.75
C LEU A 51 6.74 5.01 -8.53
N VAL A 52 7.98 4.55 -8.69
CA VAL A 52 8.94 4.48 -7.58
C VAL A 52 9.23 5.87 -7.03
N GLU A 53 9.39 6.85 -7.93
CA GLU A 53 9.57 8.25 -7.57
C GLU A 53 8.30 8.82 -6.91
N GLN A 54 7.12 8.47 -7.41
CA GLN A 54 5.84 8.91 -6.84
C GLN A 54 5.63 8.37 -5.41
N PHE A 55 5.91 7.08 -5.17
CA PHE A 55 5.87 6.51 -3.82
C PHE A 55 6.86 7.21 -2.89
N THR A 56 8.09 7.45 -3.35
CA THR A 56 9.10 8.19 -2.58
C THR A 56 8.59 9.59 -2.22
N ALA A 57 7.95 10.28 -3.16
CA ALA A 57 7.35 11.59 -2.93
C ALA A 57 6.16 11.55 -1.96
N VAL A 58 5.36 10.47 -1.95
CA VAL A 58 4.31 10.24 -0.95
C VAL A 58 4.92 10.10 0.45
N TYR A 59 5.91 9.22 0.62
CA TYR A 59 6.56 9.02 1.92
C TYR A 59 7.21 10.30 2.44
N ARG A 60 7.88 11.07 1.57
CA ARG A 60 8.46 12.36 1.93
C ARG A 60 7.40 13.32 2.48
N ARG A 61 6.28 13.49 1.77
CA ARG A 61 5.17 14.37 2.21
C ARG A 61 4.55 13.92 3.53
N LEU A 62 4.38 12.61 3.75
CA LEU A 62 3.87 12.08 5.01
C LEU A 62 4.83 12.35 6.18
N ASN A 63 6.14 12.26 5.94
CA ASN A 63 7.16 12.59 6.93
C ASN A 63 7.20 14.10 7.22
N GLU A 64 7.10 14.94 6.19
CA GLU A 64 6.98 16.40 6.34
C GLU A 64 5.75 16.77 7.17
N ALA A 65 4.60 16.13 6.90
CA ALA A 65 3.38 16.32 7.68
C ALA A 65 3.52 15.85 9.15
N ALA A 66 4.32 14.82 9.40
CA ALA A 66 4.59 14.31 10.74
C ALA A 66 5.59 15.18 11.54
N ALA A 67 6.57 15.78 10.84
CA ALA A 67 7.61 16.63 11.42
C ALA A 67 7.22 18.12 11.49
N GLY A 68 6.07 18.50 10.91
CA GLY A 68 5.62 19.88 10.77
C GLY A 68 5.44 20.62 12.11
N ASP A 69 5.67 21.94 12.07
CA ASP A 69 5.41 22.87 13.16
C ASP A 69 3.92 22.79 13.58
N PRO A 70 3.59 22.71 14.88
CA PRO A 70 2.21 22.81 15.37
C PRO A 70 1.41 24.00 14.82
N LYS A 71 2.08 25.05 14.34
CA LYS A 71 1.48 26.25 13.72
C LYS A 71 1.17 26.11 12.22
N ARG A 72 1.71 25.10 11.54
CA ARG A 72 1.45 24.82 10.13
C ARG A 72 0.74 23.47 10.02
N PRO A 73 -0.61 23.45 9.88
CA PRO A 73 -1.32 22.19 9.80
C PRO A 73 -0.89 21.45 8.53
N GLY A 74 -0.26 20.28 8.69
CA GLY A 74 0.23 19.43 7.58
C GLY A 74 -0.87 18.86 6.66
N SER A 75 -2.06 19.47 6.65
CA SER A 75 -3.24 19.02 5.94
C SER A 75 -3.06 19.04 4.42
N GLU A 76 -2.32 20.03 3.90
CA GLU A 76 -2.03 20.13 2.47
C GLU A 76 -1.13 18.97 2.02
N GLU A 77 -0.07 18.70 2.77
CA GLU A 77 0.90 17.63 2.55
C GLU A 77 0.20 16.26 2.59
N LEU A 78 -0.72 16.05 3.54
CA LEU A 78 -1.55 14.86 3.61
C LEU A 78 -2.50 14.73 2.41
N ALA A 79 -3.19 15.81 2.01
CA ALA A 79 -4.09 15.81 0.86
C ALA A 79 -3.35 15.55 -0.46
N GLN A 80 -2.16 16.14 -0.62
CA GLN A 80 -1.28 15.90 -1.77
C GLN A 80 -0.75 14.46 -1.79
N ALA A 81 -0.36 13.90 -0.63
CA ALA A 81 0.07 12.52 -0.51
C ALA A 81 -1.03 11.55 -0.97
N VAL A 82 -2.26 11.72 -0.47
CA VAL A 82 -3.42 10.88 -0.83
C VAL A 82 -3.80 11.03 -2.30
N THR A 83 -3.74 12.25 -2.83
CA THR A 83 -3.99 12.50 -4.26
C THR A 83 -2.94 11.79 -5.12
N THR A 84 -1.68 11.81 -4.69
CA THR A 84 -0.60 11.08 -5.37
C THR A 84 -0.84 9.57 -5.30
N CYS A 85 -1.26 9.02 -4.15
CA CYS A 85 -1.65 7.61 -4.05
C CYS A 85 -2.73 7.20 -5.06
N ARG A 86 -3.75 8.04 -5.25
CA ARG A 86 -4.79 7.80 -6.26
C ARG A 86 -4.22 7.75 -7.67
N ARG A 87 -3.35 8.71 -8.02
CA ARG A 87 -2.68 8.77 -9.33
C ARG A 87 -1.77 7.56 -9.57
N ILE A 88 -1.09 7.07 -8.54
CA ILE A 88 -0.29 5.85 -8.61
C ILE A 88 -1.18 4.67 -8.99
N LEU A 89 -2.31 4.49 -8.30
CA LEU A 89 -3.24 3.40 -8.60
C LEU A 89 -3.78 3.50 -10.03
N GLU A 90 -4.17 4.70 -10.48
CA GLU A 90 -4.62 4.95 -11.85
C GLU A 90 -3.54 4.56 -12.87
N ALA A 91 -2.28 4.93 -12.64
CA ALA A 91 -1.18 4.60 -13.53
C ALA A 91 -0.85 3.10 -13.57
N VAL A 92 -0.97 2.38 -12.44
CA VAL A 92 -0.86 0.91 -12.44
C VAL A 92 -1.99 0.28 -13.24
N VAL A 93 -3.22 0.78 -13.08
CA VAL A 93 -4.37 0.32 -13.86
C VAL A 93 -4.15 0.60 -15.36
N ASP A 94 -3.67 1.78 -15.72
CA ASP A 94 -3.33 2.14 -17.11
C ASP A 94 -2.29 1.18 -17.71
N HIS A 95 -1.34 0.71 -16.90
CA HIS A 95 -0.31 -0.23 -17.32
C HIS A 95 -0.82 -1.67 -17.50
N VAL A 96 -1.82 -2.11 -16.72
CA VAL A 96 -2.37 -3.47 -16.83
C VAL A 96 -3.56 -3.56 -17.80
N LEU A 97 -4.35 -2.50 -17.91
CA LEU A 97 -5.45 -2.38 -18.86
C LEU A 97 -5.58 -0.91 -19.32
N PRO A 98 -4.96 -0.57 -20.46
CA PRO A 98 -5.06 0.75 -21.05
C PRO A 98 -6.53 1.14 -21.34
N PRO A 99 -6.83 2.45 -21.36
CA PRO A 99 -8.15 2.96 -21.73
C PRO A 99 -8.62 2.44 -23.10
N GLN A 100 -9.87 2.05 -23.17
CA GLN A 100 -10.53 1.53 -24.37
C GLN A 100 -11.72 2.41 -24.73
N LYS A 101 -12.00 2.54 -26.03
CA LYS A 101 -13.19 3.23 -26.54
C LYS A 101 -14.44 2.37 -26.38
N GLU A 102 -14.28 1.06 -26.60
CA GLU A 102 -15.36 0.09 -26.47
C GLU A 102 -15.62 -0.26 -25.00
N PRO A 103 -16.89 -0.47 -24.63
CA PRO A 103 -17.25 -0.93 -23.29
C PRO A 103 -16.82 -2.39 -23.08
N SER A 104 -16.83 -2.85 -21.83
CA SER A 104 -16.68 -4.27 -21.51
C SER A 104 -17.84 -5.09 -22.09
N ALA A 105 -17.69 -6.41 -22.12
CA ALA A 105 -18.77 -7.33 -22.54
C ALA A 105 -20.06 -7.16 -21.72
N ASP A 106 -19.95 -6.68 -20.47
CA ASP A 106 -21.09 -6.41 -19.58
C ASP A 106 -21.62 -4.97 -19.71
N GLY A 107 -21.08 -4.17 -20.64
CA GLY A 107 -21.52 -2.80 -20.92
C GLY A 107 -20.88 -1.70 -20.05
N HIS A 108 -19.83 -2.01 -19.28
CA HIS A 108 -19.15 -1.01 -18.45
C HIS A 108 -18.18 -0.15 -19.27
N LYS A 109 -18.16 1.17 -19.03
CA LYS A 109 -17.19 2.08 -19.66
C LYS A 109 -15.76 1.73 -19.21
N LEU A 110 -14.85 1.70 -20.17
CA LEU A 110 -13.42 1.43 -19.98
C LEU A 110 -12.55 2.63 -20.42
N ASP A 111 -13.08 3.84 -20.34
CA ASP A 111 -12.35 5.07 -20.69
C ASP A 111 -11.34 5.47 -19.59
N GLN A 112 -10.57 6.53 -19.84
CA GLN A 112 -9.56 7.04 -18.90
C GLN A 112 -10.15 7.28 -17.48
N PRO A 113 -11.26 8.00 -17.29
CA PRO A 113 -11.80 8.26 -15.95
C PRO A 113 -12.35 7.00 -15.28
N ALA A 114 -12.75 5.97 -16.04
CA ALA A 114 -13.27 4.71 -15.51
C ALA A 114 -12.18 3.70 -15.09
N TYR A 115 -11.08 4.15 -14.47
CA TYR A 115 -10.01 3.26 -14.01
C TYR A 115 -10.51 2.15 -13.07
N ARG A 116 -11.57 2.41 -12.29
CA ARG A 116 -12.20 1.39 -11.43
C ARG A 116 -12.73 0.23 -12.26
N ASN A 117 -13.57 0.53 -13.24
CA ASN A 117 -14.14 -0.48 -14.12
C ASN A 117 -13.04 -1.22 -14.87
N ARG A 118 -11.98 -0.52 -15.28
CA ARG A 118 -10.81 -1.14 -15.90
C ARG A 118 -10.08 -2.10 -14.97
N LEU A 119 -9.94 -1.76 -13.69
CA LEU A 119 -9.35 -2.68 -12.71
C LEU A 119 -10.21 -3.94 -12.53
N PHE A 120 -11.53 -3.79 -12.36
CA PHE A 120 -12.45 -4.94 -12.27
C PHE A 120 -12.39 -5.81 -13.53
N GLU A 121 -12.41 -5.18 -14.70
CA GLU A 121 -12.32 -5.86 -15.99
C GLU A 121 -10.98 -6.59 -16.15
N PHE A 122 -9.86 -5.96 -15.77
CA PHE A 122 -8.54 -6.58 -15.79
C PHE A 122 -8.52 -7.85 -14.91
N ILE A 123 -9.00 -7.73 -13.68
CA ILE A 123 -9.05 -8.86 -12.74
C ILE A 123 -9.95 -9.98 -13.29
N LYS A 124 -11.12 -9.63 -13.86
CA LYS A 124 -12.03 -10.57 -14.51
C LYS A 124 -11.36 -11.31 -15.67
N ARG A 125 -10.63 -10.60 -16.54
CA ARG A 125 -9.92 -11.17 -17.69
C ARG A 125 -8.75 -12.08 -17.31
N THR A 126 -8.17 -11.86 -16.14
CA THR A 126 -6.99 -12.58 -15.65
C THR A 126 -7.38 -13.77 -14.76
N ASN A 127 -8.68 -14.06 -14.64
CA ASN A 127 -9.21 -14.93 -13.60
C ASN A 127 -9.11 -16.43 -13.94
N GLU A 128 -8.00 -17.05 -13.55
CA GLU A 128 -7.88 -18.52 -13.46
C GLU A 128 -8.02 -19.06 -12.02
N SER A 129 -7.90 -18.21 -10.98
CA SER A 129 -7.83 -18.67 -9.57
C SER A 129 -8.99 -18.24 -8.66
N GLY A 130 -9.96 -17.44 -9.12
CA GLY A 130 -11.22 -17.08 -8.44
C GLY A 130 -11.07 -16.26 -7.14
N ARG A 131 -10.39 -16.80 -6.13
CA ARG A 131 -10.28 -16.27 -4.76
C ARG A 131 -9.28 -15.11 -4.64
N VAL A 132 -8.14 -15.16 -5.33
CA VAL A 132 -7.12 -14.08 -5.29
C VAL A 132 -7.64 -12.83 -6.01
N ALA A 133 -8.39 -13.04 -7.09
CA ALA A 133 -9.10 -12.00 -7.83
C ALA A 133 -10.12 -11.26 -6.96
N GLU A 134 -10.99 -11.99 -6.24
CA GLU A 134 -11.97 -11.39 -5.32
C GLU A 134 -11.32 -10.60 -4.18
N MET A 135 -10.24 -11.11 -3.60
CA MET A 135 -9.49 -10.39 -2.55
C MET A 135 -8.91 -9.07 -3.08
N THR A 136 -8.30 -9.09 -4.26
CA THR A 136 -7.70 -7.89 -4.88
C THR A 136 -8.77 -6.83 -5.18
N VAL A 137 -9.92 -7.27 -5.69
CA VAL A 137 -11.11 -6.43 -5.90
C VAL A 137 -11.55 -5.77 -4.59
N ALA A 138 -11.71 -6.54 -3.51
CA ALA A 138 -12.17 -6.03 -2.23
C ALA A 138 -11.19 -5.00 -1.64
N LEU A 139 -9.88 -5.27 -1.74
CA LEU A 139 -8.83 -4.34 -1.30
C LEU A 139 -8.86 -3.02 -2.09
N ALA A 140 -8.97 -3.11 -3.42
CA ALA A 140 -9.02 -1.93 -4.28
C ALA A 140 -10.30 -1.09 -4.10
N ALA A 141 -11.45 -1.74 -3.87
CA ALA A 141 -12.70 -1.06 -3.55
C ALA A 141 -12.57 -0.27 -2.24
N GLY A 142 -12.10 -0.91 -1.17
CA GLY A 142 -11.92 -0.27 0.13
C GLY A 142 -10.86 0.84 0.13
N LEU A 143 -9.88 0.79 -0.79
CA LEU A 143 -8.89 1.85 -0.94
C LEU A 143 -9.51 3.17 -1.44
N HIS A 144 -10.58 3.11 -2.23
CA HIS A 144 -11.29 4.31 -2.65
C HIS A 144 -11.92 5.07 -1.51
N ASP A 145 -12.64 4.32 -0.68
CA ASP A 145 -13.39 4.88 0.43
C ASP A 145 -12.40 5.51 1.41
N ARG A 146 -11.20 4.92 1.53
CA ARG A 146 -10.08 5.50 2.27
C ARG A 146 -9.58 6.81 1.63
N TYR A 147 -9.39 6.89 0.32
CA TYR A 147 -9.00 8.15 -0.33
C TYR A 147 -10.00 9.27 0.01
N THR A 148 -11.28 9.00 -0.16
CA THR A 148 -12.36 9.96 0.11
C THR A 148 -12.44 10.33 1.60
N ALA A 149 -12.30 9.34 2.49
CA ALA A 149 -12.33 9.55 3.93
C ALA A 149 -11.16 10.42 4.40
N VAL A 150 -9.93 10.17 3.92
CA VAL A 150 -8.77 10.97 4.30
C VAL A 150 -8.89 12.40 3.78
N SER A 151 -9.30 12.60 2.52
CA SER A 151 -9.57 13.94 1.98
C SER A 151 -10.63 14.70 2.81
N THR A 152 -11.61 13.98 3.36
CA THR A 152 -12.61 14.58 4.25
C THR A 152 -12.02 14.97 5.60
N LEU A 153 -11.15 14.13 6.17
CA LEU A 153 -10.48 14.40 7.45
C LEU A 153 -9.52 15.59 7.36
N THR A 154 -8.75 15.70 6.27
CA THR A 154 -7.83 16.81 6.02
C THR A 154 -8.59 18.13 5.86
N ASN A 155 -9.70 18.13 5.11
CA ASN A 155 -10.48 19.34 4.84
C ASN A 155 -11.26 19.85 6.05
N LYS A 156 -11.65 18.97 6.99
CA LYS A 156 -12.41 19.34 8.18
C LYS A 156 -11.53 19.74 9.37
N GLY A 157 -10.20 19.72 9.24
CA GLY A 157 -9.27 20.04 10.32
C GLY A 157 -9.39 19.11 11.53
N VAL A 158 -9.92 17.90 11.35
CA VAL A 158 -10.19 16.94 12.43
C VAL A 158 -8.87 16.27 12.81
N HIS A 159 -8.42 16.46 14.06
CA HIS A 159 -7.25 15.85 14.69
C HIS A 159 -6.11 15.46 13.73
N ALA A 160 -5.12 16.34 13.54
CA ALA A 160 -3.99 16.12 12.64
C ALA A 160 -3.32 14.73 12.80
N SER A 161 -3.27 14.18 14.01
CA SER A 161 -2.77 12.83 14.29
C SER A 161 -3.62 11.71 13.68
N MET A 162 -4.95 11.85 13.67
CA MET A 162 -5.86 10.91 13.03
C MET A 162 -5.76 10.98 11.51
N ALA A 163 -5.71 12.19 10.96
CA ALA A 163 -5.54 12.40 9.51
C ALA A 163 -4.20 11.82 9.03
N LEU A 164 -3.11 12.06 9.76
CA LEU A 164 -1.79 11.48 9.48
C LEU A 164 -1.79 9.96 9.54
N ARG A 165 -2.41 9.36 10.56
CA ARG A 165 -2.51 7.90 10.68
C ARG A 165 -3.31 7.30 9.52
N ALA A 166 -4.43 7.92 9.16
CA ALA A 166 -5.27 7.46 8.06
C ALA A 166 -4.56 7.59 6.70
N ALA A 167 -3.81 8.68 6.49
CA ALA A 167 -3.01 8.88 5.28
C ALA A 167 -1.86 7.87 5.16
N ASN A 168 -1.15 7.58 6.25
CA ASN A 168 -0.10 6.54 6.27
C ASN A 168 -0.66 5.16 5.89
N LEU A 169 -1.79 4.78 6.49
CA LEU A 169 -2.44 3.50 6.16
C LEU A 169 -2.94 3.47 4.71
N CYS A 170 -3.39 4.61 4.18
CA CYS A 170 -3.79 4.76 2.80
C CYS A 170 -2.61 4.58 1.82
N ALA A 171 -1.45 5.16 2.12
CA ALA A 171 -0.23 4.98 1.33
C ALA A 171 0.25 3.51 1.35
N LEU A 172 0.28 2.88 2.53
CA LEU A 172 0.66 1.46 2.65
C LEU A 172 -0.27 0.56 1.84
N ASN A 173 -1.58 0.75 1.95
CA ASN A 173 -2.54 -0.04 1.18
C ASN A 173 -2.43 0.21 -0.32
N THR A 174 -2.11 1.43 -0.72
CA THR A 174 -1.87 1.73 -2.15
C THR A 174 -0.69 0.91 -2.66
N TYR A 175 0.41 0.86 -1.91
CA TYR A 175 1.58 0.04 -2.26
C TYR A 175 1.23 -1.44 -2.37
N ILE A 176 0.51 -2.00 -1.40
CA ILE A 176 0.09 -3.41 -1.40
C ILE A 176 -0.84 -3.69 -2.60
N VAL A 177 -1.88 -2.89 -2.83
CA VAL A 177 -2.80 -3.11 -3.95
C VAL A 177 -2.09 -3.02 -5.30
N CYS A 178 -1.15 -2.08 -5.46
CA CYS A 178 -0.35 -2.00 -6.68
C CYS A 178 0.49 -3.28 -6.88
N GLY A 179 1.09 -3.80 -5.82
CA GLY A 179 1.81 -5.07 -5.85
C GLY A 179 0.92 -6.23 -6.29
N GLU A 180 -0.24 -6.42 -5.66
CA GLU A 180 -1.20 -7.48 -6.02
C GLU A 180 -1.63 -7.41 -7.49
N ILE A 181 -1.92 -6.21 -8.00
CA ILE A 181 -2.32 -6.02 -9.41
C ILE A 181 -1.19 -6.42 -10.37
N LEU A 182 0.06 -6.03 -10.08
CA LEU A 182 1.21 -6.37 -10.91
C LEU A 182 1.53 -7.87 -10.85
N LEU A 183 1.39 -8.48 -9.67
CA LEU A 183 1.56 -9.92 -9.49
C LEU A 183 0.52 -10.72 -10.28
N LEU A 184 -0.74 -10.28 -10.25
CA LEU A 184 -1.79 -10.88 -11.08
C LEU A 184 -1.47 -10.78 -12.57
N LYS A 185 -0.91 -9.65 -13.02
CA LYS A 185 -0.47 -9.49 -14.42
C LYS A 185 0.64 -10.47 -14.80
N GLU A 186 1.64 -10.66 -13.92
CA GLU A 186 2.73 -11.61 -14.11
C GLU A 186 2.20 -13.05 -14.22
N GLN A 187 1.33 -13.47 -13.29
CA GLN A 187 0.70 -14.80 -13.31
C GLN A 187 -0.13 -15.03 -14.58
N GLY A 188 -0.89 -14.03 -15.01
CA GLY A 188 -1.67 -14.11 -16.24
C GLY A 188 -0.83 -14.07 -17.53
N ALA A 189 0.45 -13.70 -17.46
CA ALA A 189 1.38 -13.81 -18.58
C ALA A 189 2.00 -15.22 -18.62
N GLU A 190 2.46 -15.73 -17.47
CA GLU A 190 3.03 -17.08 -17.34
C GLU A 190 2.07 -18.17 -17.84
N ASN A 191 0.76 -18.05 -17.53
CA ASN A 191 -0.24 -19.03 -17.98
C ASN A 191 -0.62 -18.93 -19.46
N ARG A 192 -0.28 -17.83 -20.14
CA ARG A 192 -0.49 -17.67 -21.60
C ARG A 192 0.66 -18.21 -22.44
N ASP A 193 1.84 -18.34 -21.84
CA ASP A 193 3.06 -18.85 -22.48
C ASP A 193 3.29 -20.36 -22.21
N ALA A 194 2.40 -21.01 -21.44
CA ALA A 194 2.42 -22.44 -21.10
C ALA A 194 1.39 -23.25 -21.92
#